data_AF-A0A7C7RGT4-F1
#
_entry.id   AF-A0A7C7RGT4-F1
#
_cell.length_a   1.000
_cell.length_b   1.000
_cell.length_c   1.000
_cell.angle_alpha   90.00
_cell.angle_beta   90.00
_cell.angle_gamma   90.00
#
_symmetry.space_group_name_H-M   'P 1'
#
loop_
_entity.id
_entity.type
_entity.pdbx_description
1 polymer ?
#
loop_
_entity_poly.entity_id
_entity_poly.type
_entity_poly.pdbx_seq_one_letter_code
_entity_poly.pdbx_strand_id
1 'polypeptide(L)'
;MGLKTVCKNGPLQPHISPKISFVGTHDAAIYAVLDGKADAGCVRTSTLERMAEEDLINLNDFKVIHGPSSPNHFSHEHHLLHSTRAYPEWALAKLDHVANKLAEQVTMVLIDMPSNSYAAQRSHSFGWSVPLNYQSVHECLRELKVGPYRDYGKISVVDVYEQYWAYILAATVIMLLFFVLFVRLK
;
A
#
# COMPACT_ATOMS: atom_id res chain seq x y z
N MET A 1 -5.17 -3.32 -5.05
CA MET A 1 -5.67 -4.70 -4.81
C MET A 1 -7.13 -4.87 -5.18
N GLY A 2 -8.03 -3.93 -4.83
CA GLY A 2 -9.45 -3.98 -5.21
C GLY A 2 -9.68 -4.32 -6.70
N LEU A 3 -8.98 -3.66 -7.62
CA LEU A 3 -9.10 -3.95 -9.06
C LEU A 3 -8.69 -5.39 -9.44
N LYS A 4 -7.63 -5.94 -8.83
CA LYS A 4 -7.25 -7.36 -9.02
C LYS A 4 -8.31 -8.30 -8.43
N THR A 5 -8.92 -7.94 -7.29
CA THR A 5 -10.04 -8.70 -6.72
C THR A 5 -11.24 -8.70 -7.68
N VAL A 6 -11.59 -7.55 -8.26
CA VAL A 6 -12.68 -7.45 -9.24
C VAL A 6 -12.35 -8.20 -10.54
N CYS A 7 -11.12 -8.15 -11.03
CA CYS A 7 -10.71 -8.82 -12.28
C CYS A 7 -10.47 -10.33 -12.13
N LYS A 8 -10.05 -10.82 -10.95
CA LYS A 8 -9.81 -12.26 -10.73
C LYS A 8 -11.02 -12.99 -10.14
N ASN A 9 -11.79 -12.33 -9.28
CA ASN A 9 -12.85 -12.95 -8.47
C ASN A 9 -14.20 -12.22 -8.55
N GLY A 10 -14.27 -11.11 -9.29
CA GLY A 10 -15.51 -10.39 -9.57
C GLY A 10 -16.15 -10.85 -10.89
N PRO A 11 -17.25 -10.21 -11.32
CA PRO A 11 -17.96 -10.58 -12.56
C PRO A 11 -17.18 -10.24 -13.84
N LEU A 12 -16.02 -9.58 -13.74
CA LEU A 12 -15.21 -9.22 -14.91
C LEU A 12 -14.48 -10.46 -15.42
N GLN A 13 -14.82 -10.86 -16.65
CA GLN A 13 -14.18 -11.99 -17.32
C GLN A 13 -12.72 -11.67 -17.68
N PRO A 14 -11.80 -12.66 -17.64
CA PRO A 14 -10.35 -12.44 -17.77
C PRO A 14 -9.86 -11.84 -19.10
N HIS A 15 -10.74 -11.70 -20.10
CA HIS A 15 -10.43 -11.11 -21.41
C HIS A 15 -10.94 -9.68 -21.61
N ILE A 16 -11.67 -9.12 -20.64
CA ILE A 16 -12.16 -7.74 -20.71
C ILE A 16 -11.15 -6.84 -20.01
N SER A 17 -10.57 -5.89 -20.75
CA SER A 17 -9.74 -4.83 -20.16
C SER A 17 -10.67 -3.75 -19.58
N PRO A 18 -10.79 -3.60 -18.25
CA PRO A 18 -11.66 -2.59 -17.68
C PRO A 18 -11.12 -1.19 -18.00
N LYS A 19 -12.03 -0.25 -18.30
CA LYS A 19 -11.69 1.17 -18.37
C LYS A 19 -11.52 1.69 -16.93
N ILE A 20 -10.31 2.11 -16.59
CA ILE A 20 -9.99 2.64 -15.26
C ILE A 20 -10.04 4.16 -15.30
N SER A 21 -10.70 4.77 -14.31
CA SER A 21 -10.70 6.22 -14.10
C SER A 21 -10.33 6.56 -12.66
N PHE A 22 -9.62 7.66 -12.46
CA PHE A 22 -9.24 8.16 -11.14
C PHE A 22 -10.04 9.43 -10.86
N VAL A 23 -10.93 9.37 -9.87
CA VAL A 23 -11.87 10.45 -9.54
C VAL A 23 -11.43 11.31 -8.35
N GLY A 24 -10.22 11.07 -7.84
CA GLY A 24 -9.57 11.90 -6.81
C GLY A 24 -9.91 11.50 -5.37
N THR A 25 -11.19 11.46 -5.00
CA THR A 25 -11.63 11.17 -3.62
C THR A 25 -12.44 9.88 -3.50
N HIS A 26 -12.53 9.35 -2.28
CA HIS A 26 -13.36 8.19 -1.99
C HIS A 26 -14.84 8.47 -2.21
N ASP A 27 -15.32 9.62 -1.76
CA ASP A 27 -16.71 10.05 -1.91
C ASP A 27 -17.09 10.18 -3.40
N ALA A 28 -16.21 10.76 -4.22
CA ALA A 28 -16.42 10.84 -5.67
C ALA A 28 -16.49 9.46 -6.33
N ALA A 29 -15.74 8.48 -5.82
CA ALA A 29 -15.82 7.10 -6.31
C ALA A 29 -17.14 6.43 -5.94
N ILE A 30 -17.67 6.73 -4.75
CA ILE A 30 -18.98 6.24 -4.30
C ILE A 30 -20.10 6.87 -5.14
N TYR A 31 -20.08 8.19 -5.32
CA TYR A 31 -21.06 8.87 -6.18
C TYR A 31 -20.98 8.44 -7.64
N ALA A 32 -19.78 8.17 -8.17
CA ALA A 32 -19.65 7.65 -9.53
C ALA A 32 -20.34 6.29 -9.72
N VAL A 33 -20.32 5.42 -8.70
CA VAL A 33 -21.05 4.15 -8.73
C VAL A 33 -22.54 4.38 -8.56
N LEU A 34 -22.94 5.21 -7.60
CA LEU A 34 -24.34 5.53 -7.32
C LEU A 34 -25.07 6.13 -8.53
N ASP A 35 -24.40 7.04 -9.24
CA ASP A 35 -24.91 7.72 -10.43
C ASP A 35 -24.85 6.85 -11.70
N GLY A 36 -24.36 5.60 -11.61
CA GLY A 36 -24.17 4.71 -12.76
C GLY A 36 -23.09 5.16 -13.75
N LYS A 37 -22.19 6.06 -13.35
CA LYS A 37 -21.03 6.51 -14.15
C LYS A 37 -19.90 5.48 -14.16
N ALA A 38 -19.88 4.58 -13.19
CA ALA A 38 -18.95 3.46 -13.09
C ALA A 38 -19.66 2.21 -12.56
N ASP A 39 -19.31 1.03 -13.10
CA ASP A 39 -19.90 -0.25 -12.67
C ASP A 39 -19.42 -0.70 -11.27
N ALA A 40 -18.23 -0.24 -10.87
CA ALA A 40 -17.62 -0.58 -9.59
C ALA A 40 -16.64 0.51 -9.14
N GLY A 41 -16.53 0.67 -7.81
CA GLY A 41 -15.61 1.60 -7.15
C GLY A 41 -14.70 0.87 -6.16
N CYS A 42 -13.54 1.44 -5.88
CA CYS A 42 -12.63 0.97 -4.84
C CYS A 42 -12.44 2.09 -3.83
N VAL A 43 -12.79 1.84 -2.57
CA VAL A 43 -12.62 2.81 -1.48
C VAL A 43 -12.02 2.21 -0.22
N ARG A 44 -11.54 3.06 0.69
CA ARG A 44 -11.11 2.65 2.03
C ARG A 44 -12.32 2.13 2.81
N THR A 45 -12.14 1.02 3.51
CA THR A 45 -13.06 0.54 4.56
C THR A 45 -13.44 1.68 5.51
N SER A 46 -14.66 1.68 6.06
CA SER A 46 -15.29 2.77 6.85
C SER A 46 -15.84 3.96 6.07
N THR A 47 -15.52 4.11 4.77
CA THR A 47 -16.00 5.27 4.01
C THR A 47 -17.51 5.18 3.74
N LEU A 48 -18.02 4.01 3.34
CA LEU A 48 -19.45 3.83 3.07
C LEU A 48 -20.28 4.03 4.34
N GLU A 49 -19.82 3.46 5.45
CA GLU A 49 -20.46 3.56 6.76
C GLU A 49 -20.50 5.01 7.24
N ARG A 50 -19.37 5.72 7.17
CA ARG A 50 -19.31 7.15 7.53
C ARG A 50 -20.27 7.98 6.67
N MET A 51 -20.24 7.81 5.35
CA MET A 51 -21.13 8.58 4.47
C MET A 51 -22.61 8.27 4.73
N ALA A 52 -22.94 7.05 5.16
CA ALA A 52 -24.30 6.70 5.55
C ALA A 52 -24.69 7.27 6.92
N GLU A 53 -23.77 7.30 7.89
CA GLU A 53 -23.96 7.98 9.18
C GLU A 53 -24.15 9.50 9.00
N GLU A 54 -23.56 10.08 7.95
CA GLU A 54 -23.72 11.48 7.55
C GLU A 54 -24.96 11.73 6.68
N ASP A 55 -25.84 10.73 6.48
CA ASP A 55 -27.05 10.77 5.64
C ASP A 55 -26.77 11.14 4.16
N LEU A 56 -25.54 10.94 3.66
CA LEU A 56 -25.15 11.27 2.29
C LEU A 56 -25.51 10.18 1.27
N ILE A 57 -25.63 8.93 1.73
CA ILE A 57 -25.95 7.75 0.91
C ILE A 57 -26.78 6.74 1.71
N ASN A 58 -27.48 5.83 1.02
CA ASN A 58 -28.07 4.65 1.65
C ASN A 58 -27.19 3.43 1.39
N LEU A 59 -26.74 2.74 2.45
CA LEU A 59 -25.90 1.55 2.33
C LEU A 59 -26.55 0.44 1.49
N ASN A 60 -27.88 0.35 1.48
CA ASN A 60 -28.61 -0.68 0.73
C ASN A 60 -28.52 -0.51 -0.79
N ASP A 61 -28.08 0.66 -1.27
CA ASP A 61 -27.87 0.92 -2.70
C ASP A 61 -26.54 0.32 -3.20
N PHE A 62 -25.68 -0.15 -2.29
CA PHE A 62 -24.36 -0.68 -2.60
C PHE A 62 -24.25 -2.16 -2.30
N LYS A 63 -23.59 -2.88 -3.21
CA LYS A 63 -23.18 -4.26 -3.00
C LYS A 63 -21.66 -4.34 -2.84
N VAL A 64 -21.21 -4.83 -1.69
CA VAL A 64 -19.79 -5.06 -1.41
C VAL A 64 -19.36 -6.38 -2.03
N ILE A 65 -18.31 -6.35 -2.85
CA ILE A 65 -17.81 -7.55 -3.54
C ILE A 65 -16.87 -8.30 -2.60
N HIS A 66 -17.25 -9.47 -2.10
CA HIS A 66 -16.37 -10.23 -1.21
C HIS A 66 -15.27 -10.97 -1.99
N GLY A 67 -14.02 -10.85 -1.55
CA GLY A 67 -12.89 -11.61 -2.07
C GLY A 67 -12.55 -12.84 -1.21
N PRO A 68 -11.81 -13.83 -1.76
CA PRO A 68 -11.41 -15.05 -1.04
C PRO A 68 -10.51 -14.79 0.17
N SER A 69 -9.92 -13.60 0.27
CA SER A 69 -9.11 -13.16 1.42
C SER A 69 -9.86 -12.19 2.34
N SER A 70 -11.17 -12.04 2.19
CA SER A 70 -12.02 -11.36 3.16
C SER A 70 -12.12 -12.28 4.38
N PRO A 71 -11.55 -11.92 5.54
CA PRO A 71 -11.82 -12.70 6.74
C PRO A 71 -13.34 -12.71 6.97
N ASN A 72 -13.91 -13.85 7.37
CA ASN A 72 -15.27 -13.92 7.90
C ASN A 72 -15.42 -13.18 9.26
N HIS A 73 -14.43 -12.38 9.66
CA HIS A 73 -14.42 -11.67 10.93
C HIS A 73 -15.09 -10.31 10.78
N PHE A 74 -16.41 -10.34 10.98
CA PHE A 74 -17.12 -9.25 11.62
C PHE A 74 -16.59 -9.14 13.05
N SER A 75 -15.66 -8.20 13.31
CA SER A 75 -15.28 -7.88 14.68
C SER A 75 -16.42 -7.13 15.35
N HIS A 76 -16.81 -7.60 16.53
CA HIS A 76 -18.14 -7.48 17.14
C HIS A 76 -18.63 -6.08 17.55
N GLU A 77 -17.97 -4.98 17.18
CA GLU A 77 -18.39 -3.65 17.64
C GLU A 77 -18.63 -2.63 16.52
N HIS A 78 -18.10 -2.85 15.31
CA HIS A 78 -18.46 -2.04 14.13
C HIS A 78 -18.41 -2.92 12.88
N HIS A 79 -19.56 -3.17 12.24
CA HIS A 79 -19.69 -3.98 11.03
C HIS A 79 -19.09 -3.26 9.81
N LEU A 80 -17.76 -3.14 9.75
CA LEU A 80 -17.08 -2.53 8.63
C LEU A 80 -17.05 -3.48 7.42
N LEU A 81 -17.70 -3.05 6.35
CA LEU A 81 -17.76 -3.72 5.07
C LEU A 81 -16.42 -3.62 4.36
N HIS A 82 -15.88 -4.78 3.96
CA HIS A 82 -14.60 -4.84 3.26
C HIS A 82 -14.51 -6.04 2.32
N SER A 83 -13.67 -5.89 1.29
CA SER A 83 -13.53 -6.84 0.18
C SER A 83 -12.15 -7.49 0.08
N THR A 84 -11.18 -6.95 0.81
CA THR A 84 -9.76 -7.34 0.77
C THR A 84 -9.24 -7.56 2.18
N ARG A 85 -8.08 -8.20 2.32
CA ARG A 85 -7.36 -8.25 3.61
C ARG A 85 -7.18 -6.85 4.19
N ALA A 86 -7.16 -6.75 5.52
CA ALA A 86 -6.81 -5.53 6.22
C ALA A 86 -5.34 -5.15 5.94
N TYR A 87 -5.12 -3.85 5.81
CA TYR A 87 -3.79 -3.24 5.76
C TYR A 87 -3.61 -2.37 7.00
N PRO A 88 -2.37 -2.14 7.47
CA PRO A 88 -2.13 -1.27 8.61
C PRO A 88 -2.69 0.14 8.36
N GLU A 89 -3.11 0.80 9.43
CA GLU A 89 -3.65 2.17 9.41
C GLU A 89 -2.58 3.22 9.10
N TRP A 90 -2.87 4.51 9.23
CA TRP A 90 -1.90 5.58 8.97
C TRP A 90 -0.87 5.72 10.10
N ALA A 91 0.40 5.89 9.73
CA ALA A 91 1.49 6.22 10.66
C ALA A 91 1.85 7.70 10.57
N LEU A 92 2.22 8.27 11.72
CA LEU A 92 2.86 9.58 11.78
C LEU A 92 4.38 9.42 11.66
N ALA A 93 5.00 10.22 10.80
CA ALA A 93 6.45 10.22 10.60
C ALA A 93 7.04 11.61 10.86
N LYS A 94 8.32 11.66 11.27
CA LYS A 94 9.08 12.91 11.39
C LYS A 94 9.88 13.18 10.12
N LEU A 95 10.14 14.45 9.83
CA LEU A 95 11.13 14.85 8.84
C LEU A 95 12.55 14.71 9.39
N ASP A 96 13.52 14.63 8.49
CA ASP A 96 14.93 14.42 8.85
C ASP A 96 15.47 15.50 9.80
N HIS A 97 15.22 16.77 9.47
CA HIS A 97 15.66 17.95 10.23
C HIS A 97 14.95 18.13 11.59
N VAL A 98 13.92 17.34 11.90
CA VAL A 98 13.23 17.42 13.19
C VAL A 98 14.05 16.69 14.25
N ALA A 99 14.41 17.41 15.31
CA ALA A 99 15.19 16.88 16.42
C ALA A 99 14.51 15.68 17.09
N ASN A 100 15.28 14.62 17.37
CA ASN A 100 14.77 13.39 17.98
C ASN A 100 14.06 13.64 19.32
N LYS A 101 14.61 14.54 20.15
CA LYS A 101 14.00 14.93 21.43
C LYS A 101 12.58 15.46 21.27
N LEU A 102 12.32 16.26 20.24
CA LEU A 102 10.98 16.76 19.96
C LEU A 102 10.05 15.64 19.47
N ALA A 103 10.55 14.77 18.58
CA ALA A 103 9.78 13.64 18.07
C ALA A 103 9.39 12.66 19.19
N GLU A 104 10.29 12.39 20.13
CA GLU A 104 10.02 11.57 21.33
C GLU A 104 8.95 12.22 22.22
N GLN A 105 9.05 13.52 22.48
CA GLN A 105 8.04 14.27 23.25
C GLN A 105 6.66 14.19 22.61
N VAL A 106 6.56 14.41 21.29
CA VAL A 106 5.30 14.28 20.55
C VAL A 106 4.78 12.84 20.61
N THR A 107 5.65 11.85 20.43
CA THR A 107 5.27 10.43 20.47
C THR A 107 4.69 10.04 21.82
N MET A 108 5.32 10.47 22.93
CA MET A 108 4.80 10.21 24.28
C MET A 108 3.40 10.79 24.46
N VAL A 109 3.18 12.05 24.05
CA VAL A 109 1.86 12.70 24.17
C VAL A 109 0.80 12.01 23.32
N LEU A 110 1.16 11.55 22.11
CA LEU A 110 0.21 10.84 21.24
C LEU A 110 -0.15 9.46 21.77
N ILE A 111 0.82 8.68 22.26
CA ILE A 111 0.58 7.35 22.82
C ILE A 111 -0.20 7.44 24.13
N ASP A 112 0.04 8.46 24.96
CA ASP A 112 -0.66 8.68 26.22
C ASP A 112 -2.06 9.31 26.02
N MET A 113 -2.43 9.64 24.78
CA MET A 113 -3.74 10.23 24.46
C MET A 113 -4.88 9.27 24.84
N PRO A 114 -5.82 9.68 25.73
CA PRO A 114 -6.99 8.88 26.04
C PRO A 114 -7.89 8.69 24.82
N SER A 115 -8.50 7.50 24.70
CA SER A 115 -9.44 7.18 23.61
C SER A 115 -10.69 8.06 23.59
N ASN A 116 -11.06 8.65 24.73
CA ASN A 116 -12.16 9.60 24.87
C ASN A 116 -11.73 11.07 24.75
N SER A 117 -10.47 11.34 24.37
CA SER A 117 -10.02 12.72 24.15
C SER A 117 -10.77 13.36 22.99
N TYR A 118 -10.87 14.70 23.02
CA TYR A 118 -11.50 15.46 21.95
C TYR A 118 -10.89 15.14 20.57
N ALA A 119 -9.56 14.99 20.51
CA ALA A 119 -8.85 14.66 19.27
C ALA A 119 -9.23 13.25 18.76
N ALA A 120 -9.21 12.24 19.63
CA ALA A 120 -9.55 10.86 19.27
C ALA A 120 -11.00 10.72 18.77
N GLN A 121 -11.95 11.37 19.45
CA GLN A 121 -13.36 11.39 19.04
C GLN A 121 -13.56 12.09 17.70
N ARG A 122 -12.92 13.25 17.49
CA ARG A 122 -13.03 14.01 16.23
C ARG A 122 -12.39 13.31 15.05
N SER A 123 -11.38 12.47 15.27
CA SER A 123 -10.77 11.66 14.23
C SER A 123 -11.44 10.30 14.03
N HIS A 124 -12.54 10.01 14.73
CA HIS A 124 -13.21 8.71 14.72
C HIS A 124 -12.22 7.56 14.96
N SER A 125 -11.33 7.74 15.94
CA SER A 125 -10.26 6.79 16.27
C SER A 125 -10.19 6.55 17.77
N PHE A 126 -9.53 5.47 18.18
CA PHE A 126 -9.29 5.18 19.60
C PHE A 126 -8.01 5.82 20.17
N GLY A 127 -7.41 6.75 19.43
CA GLY A 127 -6.12 7.37 19.78
C GLY A 127 -4.96 6.84 18.93
N TRP A 128 -3.73 7.16 19.36
CA TRP A 128 -2.51 6.77 18.66
C TRP A 128 -1.79 5.65 19.39
N SER A 129 -1.11 4.80 18.65
CA SER A 129 -0.33 3.69 19.20
C SER A 129 0.89 3.41 18.33
N VAL A 130 1.70 2.44 18.75
CA VAL A 130 2.84 1.95 17.99
C VAL A 130 2.36 1.50 16.60
N PRO A 131 3.02 1.96 15.52
CA PRO A 131 2.62 1.59 14.16
C PRO A 131 2.66 0.08 13.95
N LEU A 132 1.65 -0.43 13.24
CA LEU A 132 1.58 -1.82 12.83
C LEU A 132 2.67 -2.15 11.79
N ASN A 133 2.82 -3.43 11.47
CA ASN A 133 3.78 -3.88 10.46
C ASN A 133 3.31 -3.55 9.03
N TYR A 134 4.07 -2.71 8.32
CA TYR A 134 3.80 -2.28 6.94
C TYR A 134 4.31 -3.24 5.85
N GLN A 135 4.87 -4.39 6.20
CA GLN A 135 5.38 -5.36 5.24
C GLN A 135 4.33 -5.78 4.21
N SER A 136 3.06 -5.96 4.63
CA SER A 136 1.96 -6.30 3.72
C SER A 136 1.72 -5.22 2.65
N VAL A 137 1.93 -3.94 2.98
CA VAL A 137 1.88 -2.82 2.04
C VAL A 137 3.04 -2.91 1.05
N HIS A 138 4.27 -3.14 1.55
CA HIS A 138 5.45 -3.30 0.70
C HIS A 138 5.30 -4.45 -0.30
N GLU A 139 4.79 -5.60 0.15
CA GLU A 139 4.48 -6.74 -0.72
C GLU A 139 3.47 -6.35 -1.80
N CYS A 140 2.41 -5.64 -1.44
CA CYS A 140 1.39 -5.20 -2.41
C CYS A 140 1.98 -4.24 -3.45
N LEU A 141 2.75 -3.23 -3.02
CA LEU A 141 3.41 -2.28 -3.93
C LEU A 141 4.41 -2.98 -4.85
N ARG A 142 5.15 -3.96 -4.33
CA ARG A 142 6.09 -4.79 -5.09
C ARG A 142 5.39 -5.67 -6.12
N GLU A 143 4.30 -6.33 -5.75
CA GLU A 143 3.49 -7.14 -6.66
C GLU A 143 2.86 -6.30 -7.77
N LEU A 144 2.50 -5.06 -7.47
CA LEU A 144 1.96 -4.11 -8.45
C LEU A 144 3.05 -3.37 -9.25
N LYS A 145 4.32 -3.47 -8.84
CA LYS A 145 5.45 -2.70 -9.40
C LYS A 145 5.15 -1.21 -9.50
N VAL A 146 4.70 -0.63 -8.39
CA VAL A 146 4.39 0.81 -8.30
C VAL A 146 5.23 1.49 -7.22
N GLY A 147 5.31 2.82 -7.31
CA GLY A 147 6.07 3.64 -6.36
C GLY A 147 7.54 3.21 -6.26
N PRO A 148 8.06 2.92 -5.05
CA PRO A 148 9.47 2.55 -4.86
C PRO A 148 9.87 1.22 -5.54
N TYR A 149 8.90 0.43 -6.03
CA TYR A 149 9.14 -0.85 -6.70
C TYR A 149 8.88 -0.83 -8.21
N ARG A 150 8.77 0.34 -8.84
CA ARG A 150 8.50 0.45 -10.29
C ARG A 150 9.51 -0.28 -11.17
N ASP A 151 10.77 -0.25 -10.75
CA ASP A 151 11.89 -0.89 -11.45
C ASP A 151 12.36 -2.17 -10.75
N TYR A 152 11.59 -2.67 -9.78
CA TYR A 152 11.89 -3.90 -9.08
C TYR A 152 11.96 -5.10 -10.04
N GLY A 153 13.11 -5.77 -10.05
CA GLY A 153 13.40 -6.91 -10.91
C GLY A 153 13.83 -6.55 -12.34
N LYS A 154 13.98 -5.26 -12.67
CA LYS A 154 14.70 -4.83 -13.87
C LYS A 154 16.16 -4.61 -13.48
N ILE A 155 17.07 -5.33 -14.11
CA ILE A 155 18.51 -5.11 -13.95
C ILE A 155 18.93 -4.24 -15.14
N SER A 156 19.33 -2.99 -14.89
CA SER A 156 19.97 -2.17 -15.93
C SER A 156 21.45 -2.56 -16.06
N VAL A 157 22.01 -2.47 -17.27
CA VAL A 157 23.46 -2.62 -17.50
C VAL A 157 24.23 -1.57 -16.68
N VAL A 158 23.63 -0.40 -16.49
CA VAL A 158 24.18 0.67 -15.63
C VAL A 158 24.23 0.22 -14.17
N ASP A 159 23.15 -0.39 -13.65
CA ASP A 159 23.10 -0.86 -12.26
C ASP A 159 24.17 -1.94 -11.99
N VAL A 160 24.38 -2.85 -12.95
CA VAL A 160 25.44 -3.87 -12.87
C VAL A 160 26.82 -3.23 -12.87
N TYR A 161 27.04 -2.23 -13.73
CA TYR A 161 28.32 -1.53 -13.79
C TYR A 161 28.59 -0.75 -12.49
N GLU A 162 27.66 0.08 -12.02
CA GLU A 162 27.83 0.84 -10.78
C GLU A 162 28.05 -0.06 -9.55
N GLN A 163 27.34 -1.19 -9.48
CA GLN A 163 27.43 -2.09 -8.34
C GLN A 163 28.65 -3.01 -8.38
N TYR A 164 29.14 -3.39 -9.56
CA TYR A 164 30.17 -4.43 -9.70
C TYR A 164 31.46 -4.00 -10.43
N TRP A 165 31.66 -2.72 -10.76
CA TRP A 165 32.86 -2.26 -11.50
C TRP A 165 34.19 -2.72 -10.88
N ALA A 166 34.30 -2.69 -9.54
CA ALA A 166 35.52 -3.07 -8.84
C ALA A 166 35.79 -4.59 -8.95
N TYR A 167 34.74 -5.41 -8.86
CA TYR A 167 34.85 -6.86 -9.04
C TYR A 167 35.18 -7.22 -10.50
N ILE A 168 34.58 -6.51 -11.46
CA ILE A 168 34.87 -6.67 -12.89
C ILE A 168 36.35 -6.35 -13.16
N LEU A 169 36.86 -5.25 -12.59
CA LEU A 169 38.26 -4.82 -12.73
C LEU A 169 39.24 -5.82 -12.08
N ALA A 170 38.94 -6.29 -10.87
CA ALA A 170 39.74 -7.31 -10.20
C ALA A 170 39.82 -8.61 -11.01
N ALA A 171 38.68 -9.08 -11.55
CA ALA A 171 38.63 -10.27 -12.40
C ALA A 171 39.46 -10.11 -13.69
N THR A 172 39.43 -8.92 -14.32
CA THR A 172 40.23 -8.64 -15.52
C THR A 172 41.73 -8.63 -15.22
N VAL A 173 42.16 -8.03 -14.11
CA VAL A 173 43.57 -8.04 -13.69
C VAL A 173 44.07 -9.46 -13.42
N ILE A 174 43.28 -10.27 -12.70
CA ILE A 174 43.62 -11.67 -12.41
C ILE A 174 43.75 -12.48 -13.71
N MET A 175 42.80 -12.34 -14.64
CA MET A 175 42.83 -13.02 -15.93
C MET A 175 44.09 -12.66 -16.74
N LEU A 176 44.48 -11.37 -16.76
CA LEU A 176 45.70 -10.92 -17.42
C LEU A 176 46.97 -11.48 -16.78
N LEU A 177 47.03 -11.54 -15.45
CA LEU A 177 48.16 -12.16 -14.73
C LEU A 177 48.29 -13.64 -15.07
N PHE A 178 47.19 -14.39 -15.10
CA PHE A 178 47.19 -15.80 -15.53
C PHE A 178 47.63 -15.95 -16.98
N PHE A 179 47.18 -15.08 -17.88
CA PHE A 179 47.59 -15.10 -19.28
C PHE A 179 49.10 -14.86 -19.43
N VAL A 180 49.66 -13.89 -18.72
CA VAL A 180 51.11 -13.61 -18.73
C VAL A 180 51.90 -14.79 -18.18
N LEU A 181 51.45 -15.41 -17.08
CA LEU A 181 52.09 -16.61 -16.52
C LEU A 181 52.03 -17.79 -17.50
N PHE A 182 50.90 -17.99 -18.18
CA PHE A 182 50.74 -19.05 -19.18
C PHE A 182 51.69 -18.89 -20.37
N VAL A 183 51.86 -17.67 -20.88
CA VAL A 183 52.80 -17.37 -21.97
C VAL A 183 54.26 -17.52 -21.51
N ARG A 184 54.57 -17.24 -20.24
CA ARG A 184 55.92 -17.41 -19.66
C ARG A 184 56.32 -18.87 -19.43
N LEU A 185 55.34 -19.77 -19.22
CA LEU A 185 55.55 -21.19 -18.93
C LEU A 185 55.67 -22.06 -20.19
N LYS A 186 55.46 -21.48 -21.38
CA LYS A 186 55.49 -22.14 -22.68
C LYS A 186 56.68 -21.65 -23.49
#